data_AF-A0A061H9T6-F1
#
_entry.id   AF-A0A061H9T6-F1
#
_cell.length_a   1.000
_cell.length_b   1.000
_cell.length_c   1.000
_cell.angle_alpha   90.00
_cell.angle_beta   90.00
_cell.angle_gamma   90.00
#
_symmetry.space_group_name_H-M   'P 1'
#
loop_
_entity.id
_entity.type
_entity.pdbx_description
1 polymer ?
#
loop_
_entity_poly.entity_id
_entity_poly.type
_entity_poly.pdbx_seq_one_letter_code
_entity_poly.pdbx_strand_id
1 'polypeptide(L)'
;MTTTTATSPKIVFYDLAFYPGAPLASPNTWLTRLCLLHKRIPFEVVEPNLLDRGPTSLGKRLGKSPLFPVIQVSPPLEKQRGDNDADGDGAGATDKDDDVEYVEDSFQIALYLDRHFGAHPIFQPNLERVDMSDPSWPTILSMATILKHGYATSDSMWNKLFHLAAPGLGEIADAVEDPSFAAYFRSDQRHGKGGWAKIVGMDLETMLVDTRRSFLPFEEVLKSQSTSSRDEGARFLTTPSHVGIVDFLVFSRWAMVKACSPALADALVDADPGPMRAYLAQAAGKRIDEEEGEWWGDVRLDHFARWKERMLDLWDGAPRKALQRKGPREL
;
A
#
# COMPACT_ATOMS: atom_id res chain seq x y z
N MET A 1 18.54 -31.43 -25.84
CA MET A 1 18.33 -29.97 -25.94
C MET A 1 18.00 -29.47 -24.55
N THR A 2 18.99 -28.94 -23.84
CA THR A 2 18.82 -28.28 -22.53
C THR A 2 18.37 -26.86 -22.79
N THR A 3 17.09 -26.58 -22.58
CA THR A 3 16.53 -25.23 -22.62
C THR A 3 17.11 -24.46 -21.43
N THR A 4 18.08 -23.59 -21.69
CA THR A 4 18.58 -22.64 -20.69
C THR A 4 17.41 -21.72 -20.36
N THR A 5 16.83 -21.90 -19.17
CA THR A 5 15.77 -21.03 -18.65
C THR A 5 16.39 -19.66 -18.38
N ALA A 6 16.14 -18.70 -19.27
CA ALA A 6 16.53 -17.31 -19.07
C ALA A 6 16.11 -16.86 -17.67
N THR A 7 17.08 -16.47 -16.85
CA THR A 7 16.82 -16.06 -15.47
C THR A 7 15.98 -14.78 -15.45
N SER A 8 14.90 -14.76 -14.67
CA SER A 8 14.09 -13.54 -14.51
C SER A 8 14.93 -12.42 -13.88
N PRO A 9 14.66 -11.14 -14.21
CA PRO A 9 15.37 -10.02 -13.59
C PRO A 9 15.18 -10.04 -12.07
N LYS A 10 16.21 -9.62 -11.35
CA LYS A 10 16.18 -9.54 -9.89
C LYS A 10 15.53 -8.22 -9.47
N ILE A 11 14.49 -8.29 -8.64
CA ILE A 11 13.86 -7.11 -8.04
C ILE A 11 14.23 -7.02 -6.55
N VAL A 12 14.69 -5.85 -6.12
CA VAL A 12 14.81 -5.47 -4.71
C VAL A 12 13.78 -4.39 -4.40
N PHE A 13 12.88 -4.66 -3.48
CA PHE A 13 11.85 -3.76 -3.02
C PHE A 13 12.27 -3.08 -1.71
N TYR A 14 12.43 -1.77 -1.75
CA TYR A 14 12.70 -0.93 -0.60
C TYR A 14 11.39 -0.57 0.10
N ASP A 15 11.02 -1.39 1.09
CA ASP A 15 9.78 -1.29 1.86
C ASP A 15 10.01 -0.42 3.09
N LEU A 16 9.61 0.85 3.00
CA LEU A 16 9.76 1.82 4.08
C LEU A 16 9.17 1.29 5.39
N ALA A 17 10.05 1.12 6.38
CA ALA A 17 9.70 0.76 7.73
C ALA A 17 10.17 1.85 8.70
N PHE A 18 9.46 2.00 9.82
CA PHE A 18 9.88 2.94 10.88
C PHE A 18 11.17 2.47 11.55
N TYR A 19 11.30 1.15 11.70
CA TYR A 19 12.49 0.42 12.15
C TYR A 19 12.42 -1.00 11.56
N PRO A 20 13.53 -1.75 11.49
CA PRO A 20 13.51 -3.13 10.98
C PRO A 20 12.51 -4.01 11.75
N GLY A 21 11.62 -4.69 11.03
CA GLY A 21 10.56 -5.52 11.61
C GLY A 21 9.36 -4.74 12.19
N ALA A 22 9.29 -3.42 12.01
CA ALA A 22 8.10 -2.65 12.35
C ALA A 22 6.84 -3.16 11.61
N PRO A 23 5.64 -2.88 12.15
CA PRO A 23 4.42 -3.02 11.39
C PRO A 23 4.53 -2.29 10.04
N LEU A 24 4.04 -2.93 8.97
CA LEU A 24 4.02 -2.35 7.63
C LEU A 24 2.95 -1.26 7.58
N ALA A 25 3.32 -0.04 7.98
CA ALA A 25 2.37 1.05 8.17
C ALA A 25 2.29 2.02 6.98
N SER A 26 3.25 1.98 6.04
CA SER A 26 3.19 2.84 4.85
C SER A 26 2.21 2.28 3.82
N PRO A 27 1.17 3.04 3.44
CA PRO A 27 0.21 2.52 2.48
C PRO A 27 0.76 2.57 1.04
N ASN A 28 1.74 3.43 0.76
CA ASN A 28 2.37 3.44 -0.57
C ASN A 28 3.26 2.20 -0.76
N THR A 29 3.95 1.72 0.29
CA THR A 29 4.71 0.47 0.19
C THR A 29 3.80 -0.74 0.08
N TRP A 30 2.67 -0.75 0.79
CA TRP A 30 1.63 -1.77 0.58
C TRP A 30 1.17 -1.86 -0.87
N LEU A 31 0.91 -0.71 -1.53
CA LEU A 31 0.55 -0.71 -2.94
C LEU A 31 1.61 -1.41 -3.81
N THR A 32 2.89 -1.07 -3.66
CA THR A 32 3.98 -1.73 -4.40
C THR A 32 4.08 -3.22 -4.09
N ARG A 33 3.97 -3.61 -2.81
CA ARG A 33 3.99 -5.01 -2.38
C ARG A 33 2.88 -5.82 -3.04
N LEU A 34 1.66 -5.30 -3.07
CA LEU A 34 0.51 -5.95 -3.73
C LEU A 34 0.72 -6.06 -5.24
N CYS A 35 1.29 -5.02 -5.88
CA CYS A 35 1.61 -5.06 -7.31
C CYS A 35 2.64 -6.16 -7.64
N LEU A 36 3.70 -6.28 -6.84
CA LEU A 36 4.74 -7.31 -7.02
C LEU A 36 4.18 -8.72 -6.83
N LEU A 37 3.36 -8.93 -5.78
CA LEU A 37 2.68 -10.20 -5.53
C LEU A 37 1.70 -10.56 -6.66
N HIS A 38 0.91 -9.59 -7.14
CA HIS A 38 -0.01 -9.77 -8.25
C HIS A 38 0.70 -10.20 -9.54
N LYS A 39 1.82 -9.54 -9.83
CA LYS A 39 2.67 -9.85 -10.98
C LYS A 39 3.40 -11.19 -10.86
N ARG A 40 3.38 -11.81 -9.67
CA ARG A 40 4.11 -13.05 -9.35
C ARG A 40 5.61 -12.93 -9.64
N ILE A 41 6.16 -11.74 -9.45
CA ILE A 41 7.60 -11.50 -9.64
C ILE A 41 8.28 -11.79 -8.30
N PRO A 42 9.30 -12.67 -8.23
CA PRO A 42 10.11 -12.82 -7.04
C PRO A 42 10.83 -11.52 -6.70
N PHE A 43 10.79 -11.10 -5.44
CA PHE A 43 11.49 -9.90 -4.97
C PHE A 43 12.13 -10.11 -3.60
N GLU A 44 13.25 -9.43 -3.38
CA GLU A 44 13.86 -9.29 -2.06
C GLU A 44 13.34 -8.02 -1.40
N VAL A 45 13.18 -8.03 -0.07
CA VAL A 45 12.75 -6.85 0.69
C VAL A 45 13.95 -6.27 1.43
N VAL A 46 14.17 -4.97 1.27
CA VAL A 46 15.06 -4.17 2.10
C VAL A 46 14.21 -3.17 2.86
N GLU A 47 14.41 -3.05 4.17
CA GLU A 47 13.62 -2.15 5.03
C GLU A 47 14.47 -0.93 5.42
N PRO A 48 14.51 0.13 4.58
CA PRO A 48 15.20 1.35 4.93
C PRO A 48 14.42 2.10 6.02
N ASN A 49 15.16 2.70 6.95
CA ASN A 49 14.63 3.70 7.86
C ASN A 49 14.55 5.07 7.13
N LEU A 50 13.50 5.86 7.37
CA LEU A 50 13.37 7.25 6.86
C LEU A 50 14.60 8.12 7.17
N LEU A 51 15.32 7.83 8.26
CA LEU A 51 16.51 8.55 8.68
C LEU A 51 17.82 7.93 8.20
N ASP A 52 17.78 6.90 7.35
CA ASP A 52 19.01 6.27 6.84
C ASP A 52 19.84 7.27 5.99
N ARG A 53 20.84 7.86 6.64
CA ARG A 53 21.80 8.82 6.08
C ARG A 53 23.20 8.19 5.92
N GLY A 54 23.33 6.87 6.11
CA GLY A 54 24.59 6.15 6.05
C GLY A 54 25.30 6.26 4.70
N PRO A 55 26.61 5.98 4.60
CA PRO A 55 27.36 5.92 3.34
C PRO A 55 26.76 4.97 2.30
N THR A 56 26.04 3.94 2.76
CA THR A 56 25.37 2.94 1.92
C THR A 56 23.88 3.20 1.71
N SER A 57 23.37 4.33 2.21
CA SER A 57 21.94 4.63 2.15
C SER A 57 21.48 4.77 0.71
N LEU A 58 20.23 4.42 0.46
CA LEU A 58 19.64 4.51 -0.89
C LEU A 58 19.75 5.94 -1.43
N GLY A 59 19.61 6.95 -0.57
CA GLY A 59 19.70 8.34 -1.00
C GLY A 59 21.08 8.74 -1.52
N LYS A 60 22.17 8.14 -1.01
CA LYS A 60 23.50 8.39 -1.57
C LYS A 60 23.69 7.73 -2.92
N ARG A 61 23.16 6.50 -3.11
CA ARG A 61 23.17 5.82 -4.41
C ARG A 61 22.38 6.58 -5.47
N LEU A 62 21.23 7.14 -5.09
CA LEU A 62 20.39 7.93 -5.99
C LEU A 62 20.88 9.38 -6.17
N GLY A 63 21.85 9.83 -5.38
CA GLY A 63 22.29 11.24 -5.35
C GLY A 63 21.22 12.23 -4.84
N LYS A 64 20.09 11.74 -4.29
CA LYS A 64 18.95 12.53 -3.82
C LYS A 64 18.19 11.80 -2.71
N SER A 65 17.31 12.50 -1.99
CA SER A 65 16.42 11.84 -1.03
C SER A 65 15.41 10.95 -1.78
N PRO A 66 15.31 9.64 -1.46
CA PRO A 66 14.41 8.73 -2.15
C PRO A 66 12.95 9.04 -1.83
N LEU A 67 12.08 8.89 -2.82
CA LEU A 67 10.63 8.89 -2.65
C LEU A 67 10.14 7.45 -2.50
N PHE A 68 10.03 6.98 -1.26
CA PHE A 68 9.58 5.62 -0.99
C PHE A 68 8.10 5.38 -1.34
N PRO A 69 7.74 4.17 -1.81
CA PRO A 69 8.60 3.01 -2.06
C PRO A 69 9.52 3.18 -3.28
N VAL A 70 10.59 2.37 -3.31
CA VAL A 70 11.50 2.25 -4.47
C VAL A 70 11.63 0.77 -4.83
N ILE A 71 11.67 0.46 -6.12
CA ILE A 71 12.18 -0.84 -6.59
C ILE A 71 13.50 -0.63 -7.33
N GLN A 72 14.43 -1.53 -7.10
CA GLN A 72 15.64 -1.69 -7.90
C GLN A 72 15.46 -2.92 -8.80
N VAL A 73 15.69 -2.76 -10.09
CA VAL A 73 15.59 -3.82 -11.09
C VAL A 73 16.98 -4.04 -11.68
N SER A 74 17.48 -5.26 -11.53
CA SER A 74 18.77 -5.67 -12.09
C SER A 74 18.57 -6.66 -13.24
N PRO A 75 19.40 -6.59 -14.30
CA PRO A 75 19.26 -7.48 -15.45
C PRO A 75 19.48 -8.96 -15.06
N PRO A 76 19.00 -9.91 -15.89
CA PRO A 76 19.31 -11.33 -15.73
C PRO A 76 20.81 -11.60 -15.61
N LEU A 77 21.20 -12.55 -14.74
CA LEU A 77 22.59 -12.95 -14.50
C LEU A 77 23.33 -13.41 -15.78
N GLU A 78 22.60 -13.90 -16.78
CA GLU A 78 23.17 -14.33 -18.07
C GLU A 78 23.70 -13.17 -18.91
N LYS A 79 23.04 -12.00 -18.88
CA LYS A 79 23.56 -10.79 -19.52
C LYS A 79 24.81 -10.27 -18.80
N GLN A 80 24.89 -10.46 -17.48
CA GLN A 80 26.05 -10.03 -16.69
C GLN A 80 27.31 -10.91 -16.88
N ARG A 81 27.16 -12.13 -17.43
CA ARG A 81 28.28 -13.05 -17.71
C ARG A 81 28.84 -12.96 -19.13
N GLY A 82 28.03 -12.52 -20.10
CA GLY A 82 28.41 -12.47 -21.52
C GLY A 82 29.52 -11.48 -21.89
N ASP A 83 29.83 -10.51 -21.02
CA ASP A 83 30.84 -9.48 -21.30
C ASP A 83 32.23 -9.77 -20.69
N ASN A 84 32.40 -10.86 -19.91
CA ASN A 84 33.70 -11.16 -19.30
C ASN A 84 34.62 -12.06 -20.17
N ASP A 85 34.15 -12.53 -21.33
CA ASP A 85 34.92 -13.45 -22.20
C ASP A 85 35.49 -12.75 -23.46
N ALA A 86 35.47 -11.41 -23.52
CA ALA A 86 36.16 -10.65 -24.56
C ALA A 86 37.55 -10.21 -24.07
N ASP A 87 38.57 -10.93 -24.52
CA ASP A 87 39.99 -10.60 -24.39
C ASP A 87 40.30 -9.13 -24.73
N GLY A 88 41.04 -8.43 -23.87
CA GLY A 88 41.69 -7.18 -24.26
C GLY A 88 42.16 -6.29 -23.11
N ASP A 89 43.48 -6.25 -22.91
CA ASP A 89 44.20 -5.24 -22.14
C ASP A 89 43.65 -3.82 -22.37
N GLY A 90 43.18 -3.15 -21.31
CA GLY A 90 42.77 -1.75 -21.41
C GLY A 90 42.17 -1.23 -20.11
N ALA A 91 42.88 -0.31 -19.47
CA ALA A 91 42.46 0.37 -18.26
C ALA A 91 41.07 1.03 -18.39
N GLY A 92 40.15 0.64 -17.52
CA GLY A 92 38.84 1.26 -17.38
C GLY A 92 37.83 0.27 -16.85
N ALA A 93 37.85 -0.01 -15.54
CA ALA A 93 36.72 -0.62 -14.87
C ALA A 93 35.55 0.38 -14.94
N THR A 94 34.77 0.34 -16.02
CA THR A 94 33.48 1.02 -16.10
C THR A 94 32.55 0.30 -15.11
N ASP A 95 31.97 1.07 -14.19
CA ASP A 95 31.14 0.59 -13.09
C ASP A 95 30.06 -0.39 -13.59
N LYS A 96 30.09 -1.62 -13.05
CA LYS A 96 29.09 -2.66 -13.31
C LYS A 96 27.68 -2.32 -12.77
N ASP A 97 27.48 -1.11 -12.25
CA ASP A 97 26.22 -0.59 -11.72
C ASP A 97 25.36 0.13 -12.80
N ASP A 98 25.87 0.33 -14.02
CA ASP A 98 25.19 1.11 -15.07
C ASP A 98 23.86 0.50 -15.58
N ASP A 99 23.63 -0.81 -15.36
CA ASP A 99 22.39 -1.49 -15.80
C ASP A 99 21.31 -1.58 -14.70
N VAL A 100 21.54 -0.97 -13.54
CA VAL A 100 20.58 -1.01 -12.42
C VAL A 100 19.57 0.13 -12.56
N GLU A 101 18.29 -0.23 -12.73
CA GLU A 101 17.21 0.76 -12.80
C GLU A 101 16.54 0.93 -11.42
N TYR A 102 16.33 2.17 -11.01
CA TYR A 102 15.58 2.52 -9.81
C TYR A 102 14.26 3.22 -10.19
N VAL A 103 13.14 2.68 -9.72
CA VAL A 103 11.81 3.23 -9.95
C VAL A 103 11.20 3.63 -8.62
N GLU A 104 10.84 4.91 -8.48
CA GLU A 104 10.26 5.51 -7.29
C GLU A 104 8.76 5.80 -7.49
N ASP A 105 8.05 6.12 -6.40
CA ASP A 105 6.59 6.31 -6.35
C ASP A 105 5.78 5.05 -6.65
N SER A 106 4.95 4.65 -5.69
CA SER A 106 4.15 3.42 -5.77
C SER A 106 3.25 3.30 -7.01
N PHE A 107 2.75 4.42 -7.54
CA PHE A 107 1.87 4.43 -8.71
C PHE A 107 2.68 4.34 -10.02
N GLN A 108 3.81 5.05 -10.08
CA GLN A 108 4.76 4.91 -11.19
C GLN A 108 5.37 3.52 -11.24
N ILE A 109 5.67 2.92 -10.08
CA ILE A 109 6.09 1.52 -9.99
C ILE A 109 5.03 0.59 -10.56
N ALA A 110 3.74 0.76 -10.23
CA ALA A 110 2.67 -0.05 -10.80
C ALA A 110 2.61 0.05 -12.33
N LEU A 111 2.74 1.27 -12.89
CA LEU A 111 2.79 1.51 -14.33
C LEU A 111 4.02 0.88 -14.99
N TYR A 112 5.18 1.02 -14.35
CA TYR A 112 6.43 0.40 -14.79
C TYR A 112 6.28 -1.12 -14.86
N LEU A 113 5.69 -1.73 -13.83
CA LEU A 113 5.47 -3.17 -13.78
C LEU A 113 4.55 -3.65 -14.91
N ASP A 114 3.48 -2.92 -15.24
CA ASP A 114 2.63 -3.25 -16.38
C ASP A 114 3.35 -3.10 -17.74
N ARG A 115 4.22 -2.10 -17.89
CA ARG A 115 5.00 -1.89 -19.13
C ARG A 115 6.04 -2.96 -19.37
N HIS A 116 6.76 -3.36 -18.33
CA HIS A 116 7.94 -4.22 -18.47
C HIS A 116 7.68 -5.69 -18.15
N PHE A 117 6.59 -5.99 -17.43
CA PHE A 117 6.18 -7.36 -17.07
C PHE A 117 4.76 -7.60 -17.56
N GLY A 118 4.64 -8.00 -18.83
CA GLY A 118 3.35 -8.06 -19.53
C GLY A 118 2.32 -9.03 -18.95
N ALA A 119 2.71 -10.06 -18.19
CA ALA A 119 1.79 -11.00 -17.55
C ALA A 119 1.07 -10.39 -16.34
N HIS A 120 -0.13 -10.88 -16.02
CA HIS A 120 -0.92 -10.45 -14.86
C HIS A 120 -1.05 -8.91 -14.75
N PRO A 121 -1.74 -8.24 -15.68
CA PRO A 121 -1.90 -6.79 -15.68
C PRO A 121 -2.47 -6.27 -14.34
N ILE A 122 -1.94 -5.17 -13.84
CA ILE A 122 -2.41 -4.50 -12.62
C ILE A 122 -3.61 -3.60 -12.94
N PHE A 123 -3.55 -2.89 -14.07
CA PHE A 123 -4.60 -1.95 -14.46
C PHE A 123 -5.74 -2.64 -15.24
N GLN A 124 -5.45 -3.66 -16.04
CA GLN A 124 -6.44 -4.42 -16.81
C GLN A 124 -6.45 -5.92 -16.40
N PRO A 125 -6.77 -6.23 -15.14
CA PRO A 125 -6.50 -7.56 -14.58
C PRO A 125 -7.34 -8.70 -15.18
N ASN A 126 -8.34 -8.37 -15.99
CA ASN A 126 -9.13 -9.30 -16.79
C ASN A 126 -8.44 -9.74 -18.11
N LEU A 127 -7.33 -9.11 -18.49
CA LEU A 127 -6.56 -9.46 -19.67
C LEU A 127 -5.39 -10.37 -19.31
N GLU A 128 -4.98 -11.24 -20.25
CA GLU A 128 -3.78 -12.06 -20.07
C GLU A 128 -2.50 -11.23 -20.12
N ARG A 129 -2.52 -10.15 -20.92
CA ARG A 129 -1.41 -9.22 -21.10
C ARG A 129 -1.89 -7.78 -21.15
N VAL A 130 -1.00 -6.87 -20.77
CA VAL A 130 -1.27 -5.42 -20.81
C VAL A 130 -1.47 -4.98 -22.26
N ASP A 131 -2.56 -4.25 -22.50
CA ASP A 131 -2.84 -3.62 -23.79
C ASP A 131 -3.15 -2.14 -23.58
N MET A 132 -2.12 -1.31 -23.74
CA MET A 132 -2.25 0.15 -23.61
C MET A 132 -2.98 0.81 -24.78
N SER A 133 -3.25 0.07 -25.86
CA SER A 133 -4.05 0.54 -26.99
C SER A 133 -5.54 0.25 -26.81
N ASP A 134 -5.90 -0.59 -25.82
CA ASP A 134 -7.28 -0.88 -25.50
C ASP A 134 -8.03 0.40 -25.07
N PRO A 135 -9.24 0.65 -25.61
CA PRO A 135 -10.01 1.87 -25.32
C PRO A 135 -10.34 2.09 -23.83
N SER A 136 -10.32 1.03 -23.00
CA SER A 136 -10.54 1.14 -21.55
C SER A 136 -9.33 1.69 -20.79
N TRP A 137 -8.13 1.64 -21.37
CA TRP A 137 -6.89 2.02 -20.70
C TRP A 137 -6.92 3.45 -20.13
N PRO A 138 -7.30 4.50 -20.90
CA PRO A 138 -7.39 5.86 -20.37
C PRO A 138 -8.41 5.98 -19.23
N THR A 139 -9.56 5.31 -19.33
CA THR A 139 -10.61 5.35 -18.30
C THR A 139 -10.13 4.75 -16.98
N ILE A 140 -9.49 3.59 -17.03
CA ILE A 140 -8.93 2.92 -15.85
C ILE A 140 -7.84 3.79 -15.22
N LEU A 141 -6.95 4.35 -16.04
CA LEU A 141 -5.88 5.21 -15.56
C LEU A 141 -6.43 6.48 -14.90
N SER A 142 -7.44 7.12 -15.48
CA SER A 142 -8.11 8.27 -14.89
C SER A 142 -8.76 7.93 -13.55
N MET A 143 -9.48 6.81 -13.46
CA MET A 143 -10.10 6.36 -12.21
C MET A 143 -9.04 6.10 -11.13
N ALA A 144 -7.98 5.37 -11.47
CA ALA A 144 -6.89 5.07 -10.54
C ALA A 144 -6.16 6.34 -10.08
N THR A 145 -5.98 7.32 -10.98
CA THR A 145 -5.39 8.63 -10.67
C THR A 145 -6.27 9.44 -9.72
N ILE A 146 -7.58 9.53 -10.00
CA ILE A 146 -8.55 10.21 -9.11
C ILE A 146 -8.53 9.59 -7.72
N LEU A 147 -8.52 8.26 -7.63
CA LEU A 147 -8.43 7.58 -6.34
C LEU A 147 -7.11 7.83 -5.64
N LYS A 148 -5.97 7.73 -6.35
CA LYS A 148 -4.63 7.97 -5.79
C LYS A 148 -4.47 9.39 -5.26
N HIS A 149 -5.03 10.40 -5.92
CA HIS A 149 -4.91 11.80 -5.50
C HIS A 149 -6.07 12.28 -4.59
N GLY A 150 -7.19 11.55 -4.56
CA GLY A 150 -8.31 11.78 -3.67
C GLY A 150 -8.27 10.83 -2.47
N TYR A 151 -9.13 9.81 -2.50
CA TYR A 151 -9.34 8.86 -1.40
C TYR A 151 -8.06 8.22 -0.85
N ALA A 152 -7.15 7.80 -1.73
CA ALA A 152 -5.88 7.16 -1.42
C ALA A 152 -4.70 8.14 -1.50
N THR A 153 -4.92 9.43 -1.27
CA THR A 153 -3.79 10.37 -1.15
C THR A 153 -2.91 10.02 0.05
N SER A 154 -1.60 10.21 -0.08
CA SER A 154 -0.66 10.10 1.05
C SER A 154 -0.38 11.45 1.69
N ASP A 155 -0.95 12.53 1.14
CA ASP A 155 -0.86 13.85 1.75
C ASP A 155 -1.78 13.91 2.98
N SER A 156 -1.16 14.20 4.13
CA SER A 156 -1.87 14.37 5.41
C SER A 156 -2.91 15.48 5.40
N MET A 157 -2.93 16.38 4.41
CA MET A 157 -3.96 17.42 4.33
C MET A 157 -5.33 16.90 3.86
N TRP A 158 -5.39 15.73 3.22
CA TRP A 158 -6.59 15.32 2.46
C TRP A 158 -7.09 13.89 2.73
N ASN A 159 -6.36 13.06 3.47
CA ASN A 159 -6.77 11.67 3.73
C ASN A 159 -7.32 11.43 5.14
N LYS A 160 -8.61 11.09 5.24
CA LYS A 160 -9.28 10.77 6.51
C LYS A 160 -8.70 9.53 7.20
N LEU A 161 -8.29 8.51 6.44
CA LEU A 161 -7.65 7.31 6.98
C LEU A 161 -6.25 7.63 7.54
N PHE A 162 -5.54 8.59 6.96
CA PHE A 162 -4.29 9.07 7.56
C PHE A 162 -4.55 9.76 8.91
N HIS A 163 -5.56 10.62 8.99
CA HIS A 163 -5.93 11.29 10.24
C HIS A 163 -6.30 10.30 11.34
N LEU A 164 -7.09 9.27 11.01
CA LEU A 164 -7.46 8.19 11.93
C LEU A 164 -6.26 7.32 12.34
N ALA A 165 -5.32 7.08 11.42
CA ALA A 165 -4.10 6.32 11.72
C ALA A 165 -3.03 7.15 12.45
N ALA A 166 -3.08 8.49 12.37
CA ALA A 166 -2.01 9.36 12.83
C ALA A 166 -1.61 9.13 14.30
N PRO A 167 -2.54 9.01 15.28
CA PRO A 167 -2.16 8.73 16.66
C PRO A 167 -1.31 7.45 16.79
N GLY A 168 -1.76 6.33 16.21
CA GLY A 168 -1.02 5.07 16.25
C GLY A 168 0.29 5.11 15.45
N LEU A 169 0.34 5.83 14.33
CA LEU A 169 1.60 6.09 13.63
C LEU A 169 2.59 6.89 14.49
N GLY A 170 2.08 7.80 15.32
CA GLY A 170 2.88 8.53 16.31
C GLY A 170 3.45 7.60 17.37
N GLU A 171 2.66 6.65 17.88
CA GLU A 171 3.14 5.64 18.84
C GLU A 171 4.21 4.72 18.22
N ILE A 172 4.05 4.33 16.95
CA ILE A 172 5.09 3.59 16.21
C ILE A 172 6.35 4.46 16.06
N ALA A 173 6.20 5.76 15.79
CA ALA A 173 7.32 6.69 15.72
C ALA A 173 8.06 6.83 17.06
N ASP A 174 7.33 6.83 18.18
CA ASP A 174 7.92 6.88 19.53
C ASP A 174 8.62 5.57 19.92
N ALA A 175 8.35 4.47 19.21
CA ALA A 175 9.06 3.22 19.40
C ALA A 175 10.40 3.17 18.67
N VAL A 176 10.69 4.13 17.79
CA VAL A 176 12.00 4.27 17.14
C VAL A 176 13.01 4.79 18.17
N GLU A 177 14.17 4.14 18.27
CA GLU A 177 15.22 4.51 19.24
C GLU A 177 15.74 5.94 19.04
N ASP A 178 15.77 6.43 17.80
CA ASP A 178 16.18 7.79 17.45
C ASP A 178 15.05 8.80 17.74
N PRO A 179 15.17 9.66 18.77
CA PRO A 179 14.12 10.60 19.12
C PRO A 179 13.90 11.68 18.05
N SER A 180 14.89 11.92 17.19
CA SER A 180 14.75 12.87 16.08
C SER A 180 13.72 12.39 15.04
N PHE A 181 13.49 11.08 14.96
CA PHE A 181 12.46 10.50 14.11
C PHE A 181 11.06 10.93 14.59
N ALA A 182 10.76 10.68 15.87
CA ALA A 182 9.48 11.03 16.48
C ALA A 182 9.23 12.55 16.41
N ALA A 183 10.27 13.35 16.62
CA ALA A 183 10.21 14.80 16.47
C ALA A 183 9.91 15.23 15.04
N TYR A 184 10.63 14.69 14.04
CA TYR A 184 10.36 14.97 12.62
C TYR A 184 8.96 14.53 12.22
N PHE A 185 8.52 13.35 12.67
CA PHE A 185 7.21 12.78 12.37
C PHE A 185 6.07 13.71 12.81
N ARG A 186 6.23 14.45 13.91
CA ARG A 186 5.21 15.40 14.41
C ARG A 186 5.49 16.86 14.03
N SER A 187 6.53 17.10 13.24
CA SER A 187 7.01 18.45 12.96
C SER A 187 6.16 19.20 11.95
N ASP A 188 6.22 20.53 12.05
CA ASP A 188 5.67 21.44 11.04
C ASP A 188 6.35 21.28 9.67
N GLN A 189 7.58 20.79 9.62
CA GLN A 189 8.26 20.49 8.36
C GLN A 189 7.53 19.39 7.58
N ARG A 190 6.95 18.41 8.29
CA ARG A 190 6.24 17.28 7.68
C ARG A 190 4.77 17.58 7.41
N HIS A 191 4.10 18.26 8.34
CA HIS A 191 2.64 18.43 8.33
C HIS A 191 2.17 19.86 8.04
N GLY A 192 3.09 20.80 7.84
CA GLY A 192 2.79 22.22 7.82
C GLY A 192 2.58 22.79 9.22
N LYS A 193 2.52 24.12 9.31
CA LYS A 193 2.45 24.84 10.59
C LYS A 193 1.25 24.40 11.45
N GLY A 194 1.52 23.81 12.62
CA GLY A 194 0.51 23.29 13.54
C GLY A 194 -0.26 22.08 13.00
N GLY A 195 0.21 21.44 11.92
CA GLY A 195 -0.51 20.39 11.21
C GLY A 195 -0.75 19.16 12.08
N TRP A 196 0.25 18.72 12.83
CA TRP A 196 0.11 17.57 13.72
C TRP A 196 -0.97 17.78 14.79
N ALA A 197 -0.91 18.92 15.50
CA ALA A 197 -1.89 19.27 16.54
C ALA A 197 -3.32 19.33 15.95
N LYS A 198 -3.47 19.87 14.74
CA LYS A 198 -4.75 19.89 14.02
C LYS A 198 -5.25 18.48 13.72
N ILE A 199 -4.39 17.58 13.26
CA ILE A 199 -4.75 16.19 12.91
C ILE A 199 -5.23 15.43 14.15
N VAL A 200 -4.46 15.47 15.25
CA VAL A 200 -4.80 14.72 16.47
C VAL A 200 -5.94 15.36 17.26
N GLY A 201 -6.25 16.62 17.01
CA GLY A 201 -7.34 17.36 17.65
C GLY A 201 -8.68 17.31 16.88
N MET A 202 -8.77 16.56 15.77
CA MET A 202 -10.03 16.41 15.04
C MET A 202 -11.05 15.63 15.87
N ASP A 203 -12.34 15.95 15.70
CA ASP A 203 -13.43 15.23 16.36
C ASP A 203 -13.49 13.77 15.86
N LEU A 204 -13.18 12.83 16.75
CA LEU A 204 -13.05 11.41 16.40
C LEU A 204 -14.37 10.85 15.86
N GLU A 205 -15.51 11.21 16.45
CA GLU A 205 -16.81 10.73 16.00
C GLU A 205 -17.09 11.16 14.56
N THR A 206 -17.00 12.46 14.28
CA THR A 206 -17.19 12.99 12.93
C THR A 206 -16.26 12.28 11.95
N MET A 207 -14.99 12.10 12.31
CA MET A 207 -14.00 11.42 11.46
C MET A 207 -14.36 9.95 11.18
N LEU A 208 -14.86 9.21 12.17
CA LEU A 208 -15.30 7.82 12.01
C LEU A 208 -16.52 7.73 11.09
N VAL A 209 -17.56 8.54 11.36
CA VAL A 209 -18.78 8.60 10.55
C VAL A 209 -18.44 8.91 9.10
N ASP A 210 -17.68 9.98 8.89
CA ASP A 210 -17.27 10.43 7.57
C ASP A 210 -16.43 9.42 6.80
N THR A 211 -15.49 8.76 7.50
CA THR A 211 -14.64 7.74 6.89
C THR A 211 -15.46 6.53 6.52
N ARG A 212 -16.32 6.03 7.42
CA ARG A 212 -17.16 4.86 7.14
C ARG A 212 -18.10 5.12 5.96
N ARG A 213 -18.73 6.30 5.91
CA ARG A 213 -19.58 6.71 4.78
C ARG A 213 -18.81 6.84 3.47
N SER A 214 -17.52 7.16 3.51
CA SER A 214 -16.69 7.20 2.29
C SER A 214 -16.52 5.83 1.63
N PHE A 215 -16.85 4.73 2.30
CA PHE A 215 -16.87 3.39 1.70
C PHE A 215 -18.16 3.09 0.92
N LEU A 216 -19.24 3.88 1.07
CA LEU A 216 -20.52 3.64 0.39
C LEU A 216 -20.42 3.49 -1.13
N PRO A 217 -19.62 4.30 -1.86
CA PRO A 217 -19.45 4.10 -3.29
C PRO A 217 -18.83 2.73 -3.62
N PHE A 218 -17.87 2.25 -2.82
CA PHE A 218 -17.26 0.94 -3.02
C PHE A 218 -18.23 -0.19 -2.68
N GLU A 219 -19.02 -0.04 -1.62
CA GLU A 219 -20.10 -0.97 -1.26
C GLU A 219 -21.09 -1.12 -2.43
N GLU A 220 -21.52 0.00 -3.04
CA GLU A 220 -22.45 -0.03 -4.17
C GLU A 220 -21.83 -0.63 -5.44
N VAL A 221 -20.55 -0.38 -5.71
CA VAL A 221 -19.83 -1.06 -6.80
C VAL A 221 -19.81 -2.58 -6.58
N LEU A 222 -19.41 -3.04 -5.39
CA LEU A 222 -19.34 -4.47 -5.08
C LEU A 222 -20.72 -5.15 -5.07
N LYS A 223 -21.76 -4.42 -4.65
CA LYS A 223 -23.15 -4.85 -4.67
C LYS A 223 -23.72 -4.89 -6.08
N SER A 224 -23.47 -3.90 -6.92
CA SER A 224 -23.97 -3.87 -8.31
C SER A 224 -23.35 -4.96 -9.17
N GLN A 225 -22.15 -5.42 -8.85
CA GLN A 225 -21.53 -6.61 -9.44
C GLN A 225 -22.19 -7.93 -8.98
N SER A 226 -23.16 -7.87 -8.06
CA SER A 226 -23.91 -9.02 -7.48
C SER A 226 -25.16 -9.42 -8.26
N THR A 227 -25.13 -9.43 -9.58
CA THR A 227 -26.36 -9.57 -10.38
C THR A 227 -26.96 -10.98 -10.41
N SER A 228 -26.26 -12.02 -9.92
CA SER A 228 -26.84 -13.37 -9.78
C SER A 228 -26.75 -13.87 -8.34
N SER A 229 -27.86 -14.40 -7.82
CA SER A 229 -27.93 -15.06 -6.50
C SER A 229 -27.16 -16.39 -6.43
N ARG A 230 -26.45 -16.76 -7.51
CA ARG A 230 -25.71 -18.02 -7.66
C ARG A 230 -24.21 -17.84 -7.85
N ASP A 231 -23.72 -16.65 -8.19
CA ASP A 231 -22.28 -16.38 -8.24
C ASP A 231 -21.79 -15.81 -6.91
N GLU A 232 -21.28 -16.71 -6.07
CA GLU A 232 -20.31 -16.41 -5.01
C GLU A 232 -18.90 -16.12 -5.58
N GLY A 233 -18.78 -15.88 -6.89
CA GLY A 233 -17.51 -15.52 -7.53
C GLY A 233 -16.81 -14.36 -6.83
N ALA A 234 -15.48 -14.38 -6.81
CA ALA A 234 -14.67 -13.40 -6.09
C ALA A 234 -14.79 -11.99 -6.68
N ARG A 235 -15.51 -11.09 -6.00
CA ARG A 235 -15.76 -9.72 -6.45
C ARG A 235 -14.70 -8.73 -5.96
N PHE A 236 -14.18 -7.95 -6.89
CA PHE A 236 -13.16 -6.94 -6.66
C PHE A 236 -13.59 -5.58 -7.23
N LEU A 237 -12.98 -4.51 -6.74
CA LEU A 237 -13.31 -3.14 -7.11
C LEU A 237 -12.84 -2.80 -8.52
N THR A 238 -11.70 -3.35 -8.95
CA THR A 238 -11.17 -3.09 -10.31
C THR A 238 -12.00 -3.83 -11.36
N THR A 239 -12.25 -5.12 -11.14
CA THR A 239 -13.12 -5.94 -12.00
C THR A 239 -13.90 -6.97 -11.18
N PRO A 240 -15.04 -7.48 -11.65
CA PRO A 240 -15.85 -8.44 -10.88
C PRO A 240 -15.17 -9.77 -10.57
N SER A 241 -14.06 -10.13 -11.22
CA SER A 241 -13.42 -11.44 -11.10
C SER A 241 -11.93 -11.40 -10.78
N HIS A 242 -11.28 -10.25 -10.95
CA HIS A 242 -9.84 -10.10 -10.73
C HIS A 242 -9.52 -8.83 -9.96
N VAL A 243 -8.60 -8.96 -9.01
CA VAL A 243 -8.04 -7.85 -8.25
C VAL A 243 -7.14 -6.98 -9.14
N GLY A 244 -7.10 -5.68 -8.90
CA GLY A 244 -6.21 -4.77 -9.62
C GLY A 244 -5.91 -3.47 -8.87
N ILE A 245 -5.51 -2.43 -9.61
CA ILE A 245 -5.01 -1.18 -9.04
C ILE A 245 -5.96 -0.50 -8.05
N VAL A 246 -7.27 -0.53 -8.31
CA VAL A 246 -8.27 0.11 -7.44
C VAL A 246 -8.33 -0.61 -6.10
N ASP A 247 -8.34 -1.95 -6.13
CA ASP A 247 -8.31 -2.77 -4.94
C ASP A 247 -7.06 -2.51 -4.12
N PHE A 248 -5.90 -2.42 -4.77
CA PHE A 248 -4.63 -2.18 -4.09
C PHE A 248 -4.58 -0.79 -3.45
N LEU A 249 -5.09 0.24 -4.13
CA LEU A 249 -5.19 1.59 -3.58
C LEU A 249 -6.07 1.63 -2.33
N VAL A 250 -7.25 1.01 -2.37
CA VAL A 250 -8.17 1.00 -1.23
C VAL A 250 -7.64 0.14 -0.08
N PHE A 251 -7.19 -1.08 -0.38
CA PHE A 251 -6.70 -2.01 0.63
C PHE A 251 -5.44 -1.49 1.33
N SER A 252 -4.52 -0.87 0.59
CA SER A 252 -3.30 -0.33 1.19
C SER A 252 -3.56 0.72 2.27
N ARG A 253 -4.61 1.53 2.10
CA ARG A 253 -5.00 2.56 3.08
C ARG A 253 -5.65 1.94 4.31
N TRP A 254 -6.50 0.94 4.13
CA TRP A 254 -7.02 0.15 5.25
C TRP A 254 -5.89 -0.58 6.00
N ALA A 255 -4.93 -1.17 5.28
CA ALA A 255 -3.78 -1.87 5.85
C ALA A 255 -2.89 -0.96 6.71
N MET A 256 -2.71 0.32 6.34
CA MET A 256 -2.07 1.33 7.19
C MET A 256 -2.81 1.50 8.51
N VAL A 257 -4.14 1.66 8.50
CA VAL A 257 -4.91 1.78 9.74
C VAL A 257 -4.77 0.49 10.56
N LYS A 258 -4.83 -0.68 9.92
CA LYS A 258 -4.69 -1.98 10.58
C LYS A 258 -3.34 -2.14 11.28
N ALA A 259 -2.26 -1.68 10.65
CA ALA A 259 -0.92 -1.73 11.21
C ALA A 259 -0.74 -0.85 12.47
N CYS A 260 -1.56 0.20 12.62
CA CYS A 260 -1.43 1.18 13.70
C CYS A 260 -2.49 1.01 14.80
N SER A 261 -3.71 0.62 14.43
CA SER A 261 -4.81 0.36 15.34
C SER A 261 -5.68 -0.77 14.78
N PRO A 262 -5.35 -2.03 15.14
CA PRO A 262 -6.07 -3.19 14.62
C PRO A 262 -7.58 -3.16 14.91
N ALA A 263 -7.97 -2.70 16.11
CA ALA A 263 -9.36 -2.60 16.54
C ALA A 263 -10.14 -1.55 15.74
N LEU A 264 -9.54 -0.37 15.52
CA LEU A 264 -10.14 0.69 14.68
C LEU A 264 -10.33 0.21 13.25
N ALA A 265 -9.30 -0.41 12.66
CA ALA A 265 -9.36 -0.86 11.29
C ALA A 265 -10.43 -1.92 11.05
N ASP A 266 -10.66 -2.82 12.02
CA ASP A 266 -11.74 -3.81 11.95
C ASP A 266 -13.10 -3.13 12.09
N ALA A 267 -13.25 -2.25 13.09
CA ALA A 267 -14.49 -1.54 13.33
C ALA A 267 -14.93 -0.65 12.14
N LEU A 268 -13.99 -0.02 11.43
CA LEU A 268 -14.28 0.85 10.29
C LEU A 268 -14.96 0.13 9.13
N VAL A 269 -14.63 -1.14 8.91
CA VAL A 269 -15.02 -1.91 7.72
C VAL A 269 -15.83 -3.16 8.05
N ASP A 270 -16.19 -3.35 9.32
CA ASP A 270 -17.10 -4.40 9.73
C ASP A 270 -18.45 -4.24 8.98
N ALA A 271 -19.10 -5.35 8.69
CA ALA A 271 -20.40 -5.34 8.02
C ALA A 271 -21.44 -4.60 8.87
N ASP A 272 -21.38 -4.81 10.18
CA ASP A 272 -22.24 -4.21 11.19
C ASP A 272 -21.64 -2.88 11.72
N PRO A 273 -22.44 -1.86 12.05
CA PRO A 273 -21.93 -0.62 12.63
C PRO A 273 -21.63 -0.72 14.14
N GLY A 274 -22.10 -1.76 14.83
CA GLY A 274 -21.94 -1.97 16.27
C GLY A 274 -20.47 -1.93 16.74
N PRO A 275 -19.52 -2.61 16.08
CA PRO A 275 -18.10 -2.50 16.40
C PRO A 275 -17.57 -1.06 16.35
N MET A 276 -18.05 -0.23 15.44
CA MET A 276 -17.66 1.19 15.37
C MET A 276 -18.22 1.99 16.55
N ARG A 277 -19.48 1.75 16.94
CA ARG A 277 -20.07 2.35 18.15
C ARG A 277 -19.30 1.94 19.41
N ALA A 278 -18.96 0.65 19.53
CA ALA A 278 -18.18 0.13 20.65
C ALA A 278 -16.77 0.75 20.71
N TYR A 279 -16.10 0.88 19.55
CA TYR A 279 -14.81 1.54 19.46
C TYR A 279 -14.89 3.00 19.92
N LEU A 280 -15.88 3.76 19.44
CA LEU A 280 -16.05 5.17 19.83
C LEU A 280 -16.30 5.31 21.35
N ALA A 281 -17.13 4.44 21.93
CA ALA A 281 -17.36 4.40 23.37
C ALA A 281 -16.08 4.14 24.15
N GLN A 282 -15.24 3.22 23.68
CA GLN A 282 -13.95 2.92 24.32
C GLN A 282 -12.93 4.04 24.14
N ALA A 283 -12.77 4.57 22.93
CA ALA A 283 -11.69 5.48 22.56
C ALA A 283 -11.97 6.93 22.99
N ALA A 284 -13.21 7.40 22.90
CA ALA A 284 -13.60 8.76 23.26
C ALA A 284 -14.35 8.85 24.59
N GLY A 285 -14.64 7.72 25.25
CA GLY A 285 -15.54 7.69 26.40
C GLY A 285 -16.97 8.14 26.06
N LYS A 286 -17.31 8.21 24.76
CA LYS A 286 -18.58 8.74 24.26
C LYS A 286 -19.49 7.60 23.85
N ARG A 287 -20.59 7.44 24.59
CA ARG A 287 -21.68 6.55 24.19
C ARG A 287 -22.54 7.24 23.14
N ILE A 288 -22.87 6.51 22.08
CA ILE A 288 -23.92 6.88 21.13
C ILE A 288 -25.23 6.35 21.71
N ASP A 289 -26.08 7.25 22.15
CA ASP A 289 -27.35 6.93 22.82
C ASP A 289 -28.50 6.74 21.81
N GLU A 290 -28.30 7.21 20.57
CA GLU A 290 -29.20 7.04 19.43
C GLU A 290 -29.43 5.56 19.12
N GLU A 291 -30.67 5.21 18.73
CA GLU A 291 -31.01 3.83 18.36
C GLU A 291 -30.25 3.38 17.11
N GLU A 292 -30.19 2.07 16.88
CA GLU A 292 -29.57 1.52 15.68
C GLU A 292 -30.32 1.99 14.43
N GLY A 293 -29.60 2.59 13.49
CA GLY A 293 -30.12 3.20 12.27
C GLY A 293 -30.35 4.71 12.37
N GLU A 294 -30.31 5.29 13.58
CA GLU A 294 -30.48 6.73 13.78
C GLU A 294 -29.15 7.50 13.75
N TRP A 295 -28.05 6.85 14.12
CA TRP A 295 -26.73 7.47 14.08
C TRP A 295 -26.20 7.51 12.64
N TRP A 296 -25.63 8.64 12.24
CA TRP A 296 -25.13 8.83 10.87
C TRP A 296 -24.03 7.84 10.45
N GLY A 297 -23.36 7.22 11.44
CA GLY A 297 -22.37 6.17 11.27
C GLY A 297 -22.94 4.77 11.08
N ASP A 298 -24.26 4.56 11.21
CA ASP A 298 -24.93 3.27 11.03
C ASP A 298 -25.05 2.86 9.57
N VAL A 299 -23.90 2.81 8.90
CA VAL A 299 -23.76 2.34 7.53
C VAL A 299 -23.45 0.86 7.55
N ARG A 300 -24.21 0.06 6.81
CA ARG A 300 -23.88 -1.35 6.56
C ARG A 300 -22.88 -1.49 5.41
N LEU A 301 -21.89 -2.37 5.58
CA LEU A 301 -20.79 -2.58 4.63
C LEU A 301 -20.62 -4.08 4.30
N ASP A 302 -21.73 -4.78 4.05
CA ASP A 302 -21.76 -6.24 3.91
C ASP A 302 -20.86 -6.74 2.76
N HIS A 303 -20.81 -6.04 1.62
CA HIS A 303 -19.99 -6.44 0.47
C HIS A 303 -18.53 -6.03 0.63
N PHE A 304 -18.28 -4.85 1.20
CA PHE A 304 -16.96 -4.33 1.47
C PHE A 304 -16.22 -5.16 2.54
N ALA A 305 -16.89 -5.56 3.61
CA ALA A 305 -16.33 -6.46 4.63
C ALA A 305 -15.86 -7.78 4.02
N ARG A 306 -16.67 -8.38 3.13
CA ARG A 306 -16.31 -9.60 2.39
C ARG A 306 -15.18 -9.37 1.37
N TRP A 307 -15.17 -8.21 0.71
CA TRP A 307 -14.07 -7.82 -0.17
C TRP A 307 -12.73 -7.74 0.59
N LYS A 308 -12.74 -7.13 1.77
CA LYS A 308 -11.56 -7.07 2.65
C LYS A 308 -11.06 -8.46 3.03
N GLU A 309 -11.94 -9.39 3.40
CA GLU A 309 -11.51 -10.78 3.69
C GLU A 309 -10.91 -11.47 2.46
N ARG A 310 -11.49 -11.29 1.27
CA ARG A 310 -10.90 -11.79 0.01
C ARG A 310 -9.51 -11.22 -0.23
N MET A 311 -9.33 -9.91 -0.02
CA MET A 311 -8.03 -9.25 -0.16
C MET A 311 -7.00 -9.82 0.82
N LEU A 312 -7.40 -10.15 2.05
CA LEU A 312 -6.53 -10.76 3.05
C LEU A 312 -6.09 -12.18 2.67
N ASP A 313 -6.94 -12.92 1.96
CA ASP A 313 -6.71 -14.31 1.58
C ASP A 313 -5.98 -14.48 0.23
N LEU A 314 -5.75 -13.39 -0.51
CA LEU A 314 -4.98 -13.41 -1.76
C LEU A 314 -3.57 -13.98 -1.56
N TRP A 315 -3.08 -14.68 -2.58
CA TRP A 315 -1.73 -15.27 -2.63
C TRP A 315 -1.39 -16.07 -1.37
N ASP A 316 -2.23 -17.05 -1.04
CA ASP A 316 -2.09 -17.93 0.13
C ASP A 316 -2.06 -17.16 1.47
N GLY A 317 -2.87 -16.11 1.56
CA GLY A 317 -2.97 -15.25 2.74
C GLY A 317 -1.72 -14.39 2.98
N ALA A 318 -0.93 -14.10 1.96
CA ALA A 318 0.27 -13.27 2.11
C ALA A 318 -0.01 -11.90 2.75
N PRO A 319 -1.07 -11.15 2.36
CA PRO A 319 -1.43 -9.89 3.02
C PRO A 319 -1.77 -10.09 4.51
N ARG A 320 -2.55 -11.13 4.84
CA ARG A 320 -2.91 -11.46 6.23
C ARG A 320 -1.67 -11.75 7.07
N LYS A 321 -0.74 -12.58 6.57
CA LYS A 321 0.53 -12.91 7.25
C LYS A 321 1.41 -11.67 7.44
N ALA A 322 1.49 -10.80 6.44
CA ALA A 322 2.28 -9.57 6.51
C ALA A 322 1.74 -8.57 7.56
N LEU A 323 0.42 -8.52 7.75
CA LEU A 323 -0.22 -7.70 8.80
C LEU A 323 -0.06 -8.27 10.22
N GLN A 324 0.31 -9.55 10.37
CA GLN A 324 0.58 -10.18 11.66
C GLN A 324 2.00 -9.92 12.17
N ARG A 325 2.83 -9.18 11.44
CA ARG A 325 4.17 -8.79 11.93
C ARG A 325 4.02 -7.95 13.19
N LYS A 326 4.38 -8.54 14.32
CA LYS A 326 4.46 -7.87 15.61
C LYS A 326 5.75 -7.09 15.67
N GLY A 327 5.67 -5.80 16.03
CA GLY A 327 6.87 -5.03 16.35
C GLY A 327 7.59 -5.61 17.58
N PRO A 328 8.81 -5.15 17.89
CA PRO A 328 9.67 -5.68 18.96
C PRO A 328 9.10 -5.54 20.37
N ARG A 329 7.95 -4.87 20.57
CA ARG A 329 7.33 -4.65 21.88
C ARG A 329 6.35 -5.76 22.33
N GLU A 330 6.16 -6.82 21.55
CA GLU A 330 5.45 -8.03 21.99
C GLU A 330 6.39 -9.25 22.01
N LEU A 331 7.29 -9.29 23.00
CA LEU A 331 8.00 -10.49 23.49
C LEU A 331 7.84 -10.60 25.00
#